data_AF-A0A316YSJ3-F1
#
_entry.id   AF-A0A316YSJ3-F1
#
_cell.length_a   1.000
_cell.length_b   1.000
_cell.length_c   1.000
_cell.angle_alpha   90.00
_cell.angle_beta   90.00
_cell.angle_gamma   90.00
#
_symmetry.space_group_name_H-M   'P 1'
#
loop_
_entity.id
_entity.type
_entity.pdbx_description
1 polymer ?
#
loop_
_entity_poly.entity_id
_entity_poly.type
_entity_poly.pdbx_seq_one_letter_code
_entity_poly.pdbx_strand_id
1 'polypeptide(L)'
;MFSVGRKLLLCALITILTVCVKVIALNGFRKVALGNGMIGGNPYSLKTDAHHKSRLHADNLANKKLCSSYTMLVARGTRSSPKTVRPFETMLTWIREYLPGGELYHVHYPADVHQEWGRGSDDIVAFISKSTSPCFSILGYSQGAAAVVDALPKLPPADFKRVKAVVLFGNPLKWPGKDCIIDEKGQTSTRNTFGQKAHGRKDKYQLVYDKWEGKMLDICYFNDGVCGDTDGIHPNTHAQYEGDSKVQSMGSTFVIERL
;
A
#
# COMPACT_ATOMS: atom_id res chain seq x y z
N MET A 1 -80.92 12.38 6.25
CA MET A 1 -80.10 11.15 6.23
C MET A 1 -78.73 11.51 5.70
N PHE A 2 -77.70 11.07 6.42
CA PHE A 2 -76.35 11.61 6.51
C PHE A 2 -75.47 11.44 5.25
N SER A 3 -74.68 12.46 4.93
CA SER A 3 -73.36 12.31 4.28
C SER A 3 -72.46 13.47 4.71
N VAL A 4 -71.81 13.31 5.87
CA VAL A 4 -70.76 14.20 6.38
C VAL A 4 -69.54 13.31 6.65
N GLY A 5 -68.55 13.37 5.76
CA GLY A 5 -67.38 12.51 5.90
C GLY A 5 -66.39 12.63 4.74
N ARG A 6 -66.00 13.86 4.36
CA ARG A 6 -64.84 14.12 3.47
C ARG A 6 -64.39 15.59 3.47
N LYS A 7 -64.36 16.23 4.64
CA LYS A 7 -63.80 17.59 4.82
C LYS A 7 -63.08 17.72 6.16
N LEU A 8 -62.07 16.88 6.40
CA LEU A 8 -61.19 17.05 7.57
C LEU A 8 -59.90 16.25 7.41
N LEU A 9 -59.16 16.47 6.31
CA LEU A 9 -57.74 16.07 6.22
C LEU A 9 -56.97 16.86 5.15
N LEU A 10 -57.32 18.13 4.93
CA LEU A 10 -56.65 19.00 3.96
C LEU A 10 -56.45 20.44 4.49
N CYS A 11 -56.27 20.59 5.81
CA CYS A 11 -56.08 21.89 6.46
C CYS A 11 -54.87 21.96 7.42
N ALA A 12 -53.93 21.00 7.34
CA ALA A 12 -52.75 20.96 8.21
C ALA A 12 -51.42 20.87 7.42
N LEU A 13 -51.39 21.38 6.19
CA LEU A 13 -50.18 21.42 5.35
C LEU A 13 -49.86 22.82 4.79
N ILE A 14 -50.55 23.86 5.28
CA ILE A 14 -50.36 25.26 4.87
C ILE A 14 -50.21 26.11 6.14
N THR A 15 -49.15 25.89 6.92
CA THR A 15 -48.76 26.82 8.02
C THR A 15 -47.32 26.70 8.51
N ILE A 16 -46.36 26.25 7.67
CA ILE A 16 -44.92 26.37 7.99
C ILE A 16 -44.15 26.74 6.71
N LEU A 17 -44.60 27.80 6.04
CA LEU A 17 -43.90 28.36 4.88
C LEU A 17 -44.07 29.88 4.81
N THR A 18 -44.01 30.59 5.95
CA THR A 18 -44.07 32.06 5.97
C THR A 18 -43.52 32.72 7.24
N VAL A 19 -42.47 32.18 7.86
CA VAL A 19 -41.71 32.89 8.91
C VAL A 19 -40.23 32.60 8.74
N CYS A 20 -39.53 33.48 8.03
CA CYS A 20 -38.13 33.89 8.21
C CYS A 20 -37.62 34.63 6.97
N VAL A 21 -38.28 35.75 6.65
CA VAL A 21 -37.69 36.82 5.84
C VAL A 21 -37.73 38.07 6.71
N LYS A 22 -36.58 38.75 6.85
CA LYS A 22 -36.29 39.97 7.65
C LYS A 22 -35.95 39.79 9.13
N VAL A 23 -34.74 39.29 9.40
CA VAL A 23 -33.72 39.96 10.24
C VAL A 23 -32.40 39.44 9.67
N ILE A 24 -31.54 40.24 9.04
CA ILE A 24 -30.32 40.78 9.65
C ILE A 24 -29.77 41.80 8.64
N ALA A 25 -29.73 43.07 9.04
CA ALA A 25 -28.80 44.05 8.52
C ALA A 25 -28.04 44.61 9.73
N LEU A 26 -26.75 44.86 9.52
CA LEU A 26 -25.78 45.49 10.44
C LEU A 26 -25.16 44.54 11.48
N ASN A 27 -23.98 44.00 11.16
CA ASN A 27 -22.73 44.35 11.84
C ASN A 27 -21.52 43.57 11.30
N GLY A 28 -20.44 44.28 11.02
CA GLY A 28 -19.08 43.77 11.22
C GLY A 28 -18.37 43.14 10.03
N PHE A 29 -17.60 43.95 9.32
CA PHE A 29 -16.45 43.51 8.52
C PHE A 29 -15.54 42.56 9.33
N ARG A 30 -15.39 41.31 8.90
CA ARG A 30 -14.16 40.53 9.07
C ARG A 30 -13.93 39.68 7.82
N LYS A 31 -12.80 39.92 7.16
CA LYS A 31 -12.28 39.14 6.03
C LYS A 31 -12.21 37.66 6.43
N VAL A 32 -12.91 36.79 5.70
CA VAL A 32 -12.63 35.36 5.68
C VAL A 32 -12.08 35.04 4.30
N ALA A 33 -10.85 34.54 4.28
CA ALA A 33 -10.14 34.11 3.09
C ALA A 33 -10.85 32.91 2.44
N LEU A 34 -11.01 32.97 1.12
CA LEU A 34 -11.43 31.85 0.30
C LEU A 34 -10.32 30.79 0.30
N GLY A 35 -10.55 29.68 0.99
CA GLY A 35 -9.77 28.46 0.87
C GLY A 35 -10.44 27.51 -0.13
N ASN A 36 -9.87 27.42 -1.33
CA ASN A 36 -10.14 26.33 -2.27
C ASN A 36 -9.56 25.01 -1.73
N GLY A 37 -10.28 23.89 -1.95
CA GLY A 37 -9.62 22.58 -2.02
C GLY A 37 -10.40 21.43 -1.40
N MET A 38 -11.29 20.80 -2.16
CA MET A 38 -11.62 19.38 -2.00
C MET A 38 -11.85 18.77 -3.38
N ILE A 39 -10.81 18.17 -3.95
CA ILE A 39 -10.91 17.19 -5.01
C ILE A 39 -10.17 15.95 -4.50
N GLY A 40 -10.90 14.87 -4.28
CA GLY A 40 -10.36 13.56 -3.95
C GLY A 40 -9.53 13.03 -5.12
N GLY A 41 -8.20 13.10 -4.99
CA GLY A 41 -7.26 12.44 -5.88
C GLY A 41 -6.68 11.20 -5.22
N ASN A 42 -6.59 10.11 -5.97
CA ASN A 42 -5.80 8.94 -5.58
C ASN A 42 -4.32 9.40 -5.40
N PRO A 43 -3.70 9.22 -4.22
CA PRO A 43 -2.34 9.66 -3.97
C PRO A 43 -1.28 8.97 -4.85
N TYR A 44 -1.64 7.91 -5.60
CA TYR A 44 -0.74 7.12 -6.43
C TYR A 44 -0.84 7.38 -7.94
N SER A 45 -1.60 8.39 -8.39
CA SER A 45 -1.66 8.74 -9.81
C SER A 45 -0.46 9.59 -10.25
N LEU A 46 0.62 8.95 -10.69
CA LEU A 46 1.79 9.62 -11.27
C LEU A 46 1.81 9.45 -12.80
N LYS A 47 1.84 10.60 -13.51
CA LYS A 47 2.10 10.70 -14.95
C LYS A 47 3.60 10.51 -15.22
N THR A 48 3.89 9.77 -16.28
CA THR A 48 5.21 9.28 -16.70
C THR A 48 6.25 10.38 -16.97
N ASP A 49 7.47 10.07 -16.53
CA ASP A 49 8.80 10.35 -17.09
C ASP A 49 9.24 11.81 -17.36
N ALA A 50 10.46 12.14 -16.92
CA ALA A 50 11.13 13.45 -16.87
C ALA A 50 10.76 14.41 -15.72
N HIS A 51 9.51 14.46 -15.26
CA HIS A 51 9.12 15.36 -14.14
C HIS A 51 9.28 14.77 -12.73
N HIS A 52 9.67 13.49 -12.60
CA HIS A 52 9.84 12.83 -11.29
C HIS A 52 11.02 13.42 -10.49
N LYS A 53 12.12 13.79 -11.17
CA LYS A 53 13.26 14.43 -10.51
C LYS A 53 12.91 15.80 -9.92
N SER A 54 12.06 16.60 -10.56
CA SER A 54 11.83 17.99 -10.13
C SER A 54 10.82 18.14 -8.99
N ARG A 55 9.96 17.15 -8.73
CA ARG A 55 8.91 17.23 -7.69
C ARG A 55 9.32 16.68 -6.32
N LEU A 56 10.33 15.80 -6.27
CA LEU A 56 10.93 15.37 -5.00
C LEU A 56 11.79 16.47 -4.35
N HIS A 57 11.99 17.62 -5.02
CA HIS A 57 12.94 18.65 -4.60
C HIS A 57 12.34 19.91 -3.94
N ALA A 58 11.03 20.16 -4.01
CA ALA A 58 10.50 21.46 -3.58
C ALA A 58 9.84 21.47 -2.20
N ASP A 59 9.07 20.42 -1.81
CA ASP A 59 8.15 20.57 -0.66
C ASP A 59 8.48 19.70 0.57
N ASN A 60 9.52 18.85 0.53
CA ASN A 60 9.92 17.99 1.67
C ASN A 60 11.39 18.16 2.12
N LEU A 61 12.11 19.15 1.60
CA LEU A 61 13.57 19.27 1.74
C LEU A 61 14.05 20.11 2.94
N ALA A 62 13.26 20.16 4.02
CA ALA A 62 13.67 20.77 5.28
C ALA A 62 13.36 19.83 6.46
N ASN A 63 14.28 18.90 6.75
CA ASN A 63 14.38 18.11 7.98
C ASN A 63 13.28 17.08 8.29
N LYS A 64 13.38 15.89 7.66
CA LYS A 64 13.57 14.63 8.42
C LYS A 64 13.91 13.47 7.48
N LYS A 65 15.19 13.09 7.39
CA LYS A 65 15.46 11.66 7.20
C LYS A 65 14.88 10.95 8.42
N LEU A 66 13.91 10.05 8.23
CA LEU A 66 13.32 9.30 9.34
C LEU A 66 14.35 8.34 9.94
N CYS A 67 15.34 7.94 9.13
CA CYS A 67 16.36 6.96 9.41
C CYS A 67 17.75 7.50 9.03
N SER A 68 18.68 7.48 9.99
CA SER A 68 20.08 7.85 9.76
C SER A 68 20.87 6.78 8.98
N SER A 69 20.45 5.52 9.07
CA SER A 69 20.92 4.38 8.27
C SER A 69 19.77 3.38 8.11
N TYR A 70 19.88 2.47 7.14
CA TYR A 70 18.81 1.51 6.88
C TYR A 70 19.33 0.22 6.22
N THR A 71 18.53 -0.84 6.31
CA THR A 71 18.77 -2.08 5.58
C THR A 71 17.53 -2.50 4.81
N MET A 72 17.71 -2.83 3.53
CA MET A 72 16.65 -3.34 2.68
C MET A 72 16.75 -4.86 2.63
N LEU A 73 15.73 -5.56 3.12
CA LEU A 73 15.64 -7.02 3.01
C LEU A 73 14.93 -7.38 1.71
N VAL A 74 15.45 -8.34 0.97
CA VAL A 74 14.85 -8.82 -0.28
C VAL A 74 14.58 -10.32 -0.22
N ALA A 75 13.30 -10.68 -0.28
CA ALA A 75 12.81 -12.04 -0.41
C ALA A 75 12.41 -12.32 -1.88
N ARG A 76 13.20 -13.17 -2.54
CA ARG A 76 13.07 -13.50 -3.96
C ARG A 76 11.87 -14.40 -4.28
N GLY A 77 11.64 -14.68 -5.56
CA GLY A 77 10.59 -15.61 -5.99
C GLY A 77 11.10 -17.04 -6.18
N THR A 78 10.18 -17.95 -6.50
CA THR A 78 10.48 -19.35 -6.83
C THR A 78 11.57 -19.47 -7.91
N ARG A 79 12.48 -20.45 -7.78
CA ARG A 79 13.60 -20.76 -8.70
C ARG A 79 14.62 -19.63 -8.90
N SER A 80 14.56 -18.60 -8.08
CA SER A 80 15.49 -17.48 -8.13
C SER A 80 16.83 -17.86 -7.47
N SER A 81 17.94 -17.35 -7.99
CA SER A 81 19.25 -17.55 -7.35
C SER A 81 19.34 -16.78 -6.01
N PRO A 82 20.11 -17.24 -5.01
CA PRO A 82 20.11 -16.65 -3.66
C PRO A 82 20.36 -15.14 -3.58
N LYS A 83 21.12 -14.56 -4.51
CA LYS A 83 21.50 -13.13 -4.51
C LYS A 83 20.72 -12.30 -5.54
N THR A 84 19.72 -12.85 -6.21
CA THR A 84 18.99 -12.07 -7.21
C THR A 84 18.09 -11.03 -6.55
N VAL A 85 17.99 -9.87 -7.19
CA VAL A 85 17.00 -8.84 -6.89
C VAL A 85 16.22 -8.42 -8.13
N ARG A 86 16.20 -9.24 -9.19
CA ARG A 86 15.62 -8.91 -10.51
C ARG A 86 14.25 -8.21 -10.45
N PRO A 87 13.26 -8.67 -9.67
CA PRO A 87 11.97 -7.99 -9.57
C PRO A 87 12.02 -6.58 -8.95
N PHE A 88 13.14 -6.18 -8.36
CA PHE A 88 13.33 -4.92 -7.63
C PHE A 88 14.57 -4.13 -8.09
N GLU A 89 15.28 -4.59 -9.12
CA GLU A 89 16.61 -4.07 -9.51
C GLU A 89 16.59 -2.55 -9.74
N THR A 90 15.63 -2.08 -10.54
CA THR A 90 15.47 -0.66 -10.87
C THR A 90 15.11 0.17 -9.64
N MET A 91 14.13 -0.26 -8.85
CA MET A 91 13.73 0.50 -7.65
C MET A 91 14.84 0.55 -6.60
N LEU A 92 15.60 -0.53 -6.41
CA LEU A 92 16.74 -0.57 -5.50
C LEU A 92 17.86 0.38 -5.94
N THR A 93 18.09 0.50 -7.25
CA THR A 93 19.02 1.47 -7.82
C THR A 93 18.58 2.90 -7.48
N TRP A 94 17.32 3.25 -7.76
CA TRP A 94 16.78 4.58 -7.45
C TRP A 94 16.77 4.90 -5.95
N ILE A 95 16.44 3.93 -5.08
CA ILE A 95 16.51 4.12 -3.64
C ILE A 95 17.94 4.44 -3.20
N ARG A 96 18.94 3.72 -3.70
CA ARG A 96 20.36 3.94 -3.32
C ARG A 96 20.93 5.25 -3.87
N GLU A 97 20.50 5.66 -5.05
CA GLU A 97 20.86 6.97 -5.62
C GLU A 97 20.28 8.12 -4.78
N TYR A 98 19.03 8.00 -4.32
CA TYR A 98 18.37 9.06 -3.55
C TYR A 98 18.74 9.05 -2.06
N LEU A 99 18.88 7.85 -1.48
CA LEU A 99 19.23 7.62 -0.07
C LEU A 99 20.53 6.79 0.00
N PRO A 100 21.72 7.39 -0.18
CA PRO A 100 22.97 6.64 -0.09
C PRO A 100 23.20 6.08 1.33
N GLY A 101 23.98 4.99 1.41
CA GLY A 101 24.39 4.37 2.68
C GLY A 101 23.45 3.27 3.21
N GLY A 102 22.52 2.78 2.39
CA GLY A 102 21.67 1.64 2.71
C GLY A 102 22.33 0.30 2.43
N GLU A 103 22.22 -0.62 3.38
CA GLU A 103 22.65 -2.01 3.21
C GLU A 103 21.56 -2.85 2.52
N LEU A 104 21.97 -3.91 1.83
CA LEU A 104 21.05 -4.87 1.22
C LEU A 104 21.29 -6.25 1.81
N TYR A 105 20.20 -6.84 2.30
CA TYR A 105 20.19 -8.18 2.81
C TYR A 105 19.33 -9.07 1.92
N HIS A 106 19.88 -10.20 1.48
CA HIS A 106 19.13 -11.20 0.73
C HIS A 106 18.61 -12.24 1.71
N VAL A 107 17.29 -12.45 1.72
CA VAL A 107 16.67 -13.42 2.63
C VAL A 107 17.11 -14.84 2.24
N HIS A 108 17.63 -15.57 3.22
CA HIS A 108 18.22 -16.89 3.06
C HIS A 108 17.17 -17.99 3.21
N TYR A 109 16.75 -18.54 2.08
CA TYR A 109 15.88 -19.70 2.03
C TYR A 109 15.98 -20.37 0.64
N PRO A 110 15.45 -21.59 0.45
CA PRO A 110 15.63 -22.33 -0.81
C PRO A 110 15.01 -21.66 -2.04
N ALA A 111 13.89 -20.94 -1.87
CA ALA A 111 13.07 -20.45 -2.97
C ALA A 111 12.70 -21.55 -4.00
N ASP A 112 12.45 -22.77 -3.54
CA ASP A 112 12.24 -23.93 -4.41
C ASP A 112 10.78 -24.09 -4.85
N VAL A 113 10.53 -25.10 -5.68
CA VAL A 113 9.21 -25.38 -6.27
C VAL A 113 8.17 -25.90 -5.27
N HIS A 114 8.59 -26.33 -4.08
CA HIS A 114 7.68 -26.87 -3.07
C HIS A 114 6.84 -25.78 -2.39
N GLN A 115 7.11 -24.50 -2.65
CA GLN A 115 6.37 -23.37 -2.08
C GLN A 115 6.44 -23.29 -0.55
N GLU A 116 7.55 -23.75 0.04
CA GLU A 116 7.80 -23.66 1.48
C GLU A 116 8.54 -22.37 1.83
N TRP A 117 7.80 -21.33 2.21
CA TRP A 117 8.36 -20.00 2.55
C TRP A 117 8.70 -19.81 4.03
N GLY A 118 8.38 -20.78 4.90
CA GLY A 118 8.58 -20.68 6.36
C GLY A 118 10.02 -20.33 6.74
N ARG A 119 11.00 -20.97 6.10
CA ARG A 119 12.43 -20.67 6.31
C ARG A 119 12.80 -19.22 5.97
N GLY A 120 12.22 -18.65 4.92
CA GLY A 120 12.45 -17.24 4.57
C GLY A 120 11.81 -16.30 5.59
N SER A 121 10.65 -16.67 6.12
CA SER A 121 10.00 -15.92 7.20
C SER A 121 10.85 -15.90 8.46
N ASP A 122 11.38 -17.06 8.87
CA ASP A 122 12.18 -17.17 10.09
C ASP A 122 13.52 -16.43 9.95
N ASP A 123 14.12 -16.46 8.76
CA ASP A 123 15.34 -15.71 8.44
C ASP A 123 15.13 -14.19 8.52
N ILE A 124 14.02 -13.66 7.96
CA ILE A 124 13.64 -12.24 8.09
C ILE A 124 13.58 -11.83 9.56
N VAL A 125 12.87 -12.61 10.38
CA VAL A 125 12.69 -12.32 11.82
C VAL A 125 14.04 -12.38 12.54
N ALA A 126 14.84 -13.42 12.29
CA ALA A 126 16.13 -13.62 12.91
C ALA A 126 17.13 -12.51 12.54
N PHE A 127 17.15 -12.08 11.28
CA PHE A 127 18.03 -11.00 10.83
C PHE A 127 17.66 -9.66 11.46
N ILE A 128 16.38 -9.28 11.42
CA ILE A 128 15.90 -8.01 12.00
C ILE A 128 16.20 -7.95 13.51
N SER A 129 15.93 -9.05 14.22
CA SER A 129 16.16 -9.19 15.66
C SER A 129 17.63 -9.00 16.05
N LYS A 130 18.57 -9.53 15.25
CA LYS A 130 20.03 -9.47 15.52
C LYS A 130 20.71 -8.24 14.95
N SER A 131 20.11 -7.59 13.96
CA SER A 131 20.69 -6.44 13.29
C SER A 131 20.65 -5.20 14.18
N THR A 132 21.67 -4.35 14.08
CA THR A 132 21.74 -3.03 14.75
C THR A 132 21.14 -1.90 13.90
N SER A 133 20.67 -2.21 12.69
CA SER A 133 20.13 -1.21 11.74
C SER A 133 18.89 -0.51 12.33
N PRO A 134 18.85 0.82 12.43
CA PRO A 134 17.73 1.50 13.08
C PRO A 134 16.44 1.41 12.25
N CYS A 135 16.54 1.12 10.96
CA CYS A 135 15.40 1.05 10.06
C CYS A 135 15.50 -0.05 9.01
N PHE A 136 14.35 -0.61 8.66
CA PHE A 136 14.23 -1.60 7.60
C PHE A 136 13.18 -1.23 6.57
N SER A 137 13.45 -1.59 5.33
CA SER A 137 12.41 -1.92 4.35
C SER A 137 12.48 -3.40 4.01
N ILE A 138 11.34 -4.01 3.70
CA ILE A 138 11.25 -5.43 3.35
C ILE A 138 10.54 -5.55 2.01
N LEU A 139 11.21 -6.13 1.03
CA LEU A 139 10.71 -6.34 -0.32
C LEU A 139 10.47 -7.83 -0.54
N GLY A 140 9.31 -8.21 -1.08
CA GLY A 140 8.96 -9.61 -1.31
C GLY A 140 8.27 -9.82 -2.66
N TYR A 141 8.72 -10.79 -3.44
CA TYR A 141 8.12 -11.14 -4.73
C TYR A 141 7.65 -12.59 -4.73
N SER A 142 6.41 -12.84 -5.18
CA SER A 142 5.88 -14.20 -5.34
C SER A 142 5.97 -14.99 -4.03
N GLN A 143 6.64 -16.14 -4.02
CA GLN A 143 6.95 -16.91 -2.80
C GLN A 143 7.63 -16.07 -1.70
N GLY A 144 8.49 -15.12 -2.08
CA GLY A 144 9.13 -14.21 -1.13
C GLY A 144 8.14 -13.22 -0.50
N ALA A 145 7.13 -12.77 -1.23
CA ALA A 145 6.04 -11.98 -0.64
C ALA A 145 5.28 -12.77 0.42
N ALA A 146 5.07 -14.07 0.18
CA ALA A 146 4.50 -14.98 1.17
C ALA A 146 5.37 -15.10 2.43
N ALA A 147 6.69 -15.22 2.26
CA ALA A 147 7.65 -15.25 3.36
C ALA A 147 7.58 -13.98 4.20
N VAL A 148 7.49 -12.81 3.55
CA VAL A 148 7.36 -11.51 4.22
C VAL A 148 6.07 -11.46 5.02
N VAL A 149 4.91 -11.70 4.40
CA VAL A 149 3.60 -11.68 5.08
C VAL A 149 3.57 -12.65 6.28
N ASP A 150 4.21 -13.82 6.18
CA ASP A 150 4.31 -14.77 7.28
C ASP A 150 5.26 -14.31 8.41
N ALA A 151 6.26 -13.47 8.10
CA ALA A 151 7.19 -12.91 9.08
C ALA A 151 6.60 -11.75 9.88
N LEU A 152 5.79 -10.91 9.23
CA LEU A 152 5.22 -9.70 9.82
C LEU A 152 4.52 -9.91 11.19
N PRO A 153 3.68 -10.94 11.42
CA PRO A 153 3.08 -11.16 12.73
C PRO A 153 4.05 -11.66 13.80
N LYS A 154 5.21 -12.20 13.41
CA LYS A 154 6.25 -12.73 14.31
C LYS A 154 7.18 -11.63 14.86
N LEU A 155 7.17 -10.44 14.26
CA LEU A 155 8.04 -9.34 14.67
C LEU A 155 7.56 -8.73 16.02
N PRO A 156 8.44 -8.63 17.03
CA PRO A 156 8.10 -7.99 18.29
C PRO A 156 7.84 -6.48 18.09
N PRO A 157 7.17 -5.80 19.04
CA PRO A 157 6.83 -4.39 18.91
C PRO A 157 8.01 -3.44 18.60
N ALA A 158 9.20 -3.73 19.11
CA ALA A 158 10.41 -2.96 18.82
C ALA A 158 10.81 -3.06 17.34
N ASP A 159 10.80 -4.27 16.78
CA ASP A 159 11.16 -4.52 15.39
C ASP A 159 10.06 -4.03 14.43
N PHE A 160 8.79 -4.16 14.79
CA PHE A 160 7.68 -3.53 14.08
C PHE A 160 7.90 -2.01 13.88
N LYS A 161 8.45 -1.31 14.89
CA LYS A 161 8.74 0.13 14.79
C LYS A 161 9.93 0.43 13.87
N ARG A 162 10.90 -0.47 13.78
CA ARG A 162 12.08 -0.35 12.91
C ARG A 162 11.74 -0.61 11.45
N VAL A 163 10.80 -1.51 11.15
CA VAL A 163 10.28 -1.67 9.78
C VAL A 163 9.46 -0.44 9.40
N LYS A 164 9.91 0.26 8.37
CA LYS A 164 9.30 1.50 7.86
C LYS A 164 8.45 1.26 6.63
N ALA A 165 8.87 0.35 5.76
CA ALA A 165 8.17 0.03 4.52
C ALA A 165 8.20 -1.48 4.24
N VAL A 166 7.08 -2.00 3.74
CA VAL A 166 6.95 -3.35 3.19
C VAL A 166 6.41 -3.21 1.77
N VAL A 167 7.13 -3.71 0.78
CA VAL A 167 6.68 -3.69 -0.62
C VAL A 167 6.57 -5.13 -1.12
N LEU A 168 5.39 -5.49 -1.62
CA LEU A 168 5.07 -6.83 -2.07
C LEU A 168 4.67 -6.78 -3.55
N PHE A 169 5.24 -7.68 -4.35
CA PHE A 169 4.89 -7.88 -5.75
C PHE A 169 4.34 -9.30 -5.93
N GLY A 170 3.17 -9.43 -6.55
CA GLY A 170 2.61 -10.75 -6.88
C GLY A 170 2.40 -11.61 -5.63
N ASN A 171 1.84 -11.04 -4.56
CA ASN A 171 1.70 -11.70 -3.28
C ASN A 171 0.63 -12.82 -3.25
N PRO A 172 1.01 -14.11 -3.07
CA PRO A 172 0.04 -15.20 -2.99
C PRO A 172 -0.80 -15.18 -1.71
N LEU A 173 -0.40 -14.42 -0.70
CA LEU A 173 -1.12 -14.27 0.57
C LEU A 173 -1.93 -12.95 0.63
N LYS A 174 -2.19 -12.33 -0.53
CA LYS A 174 -2.90 -11.06 -0.58
C LYS A 174 -4.31 -11.16 0.00
N TRP A 175 -4.64 -10.22 0.88
CA TRP A 175 -5.95 -10.13 1.53
C TRP A 175 -6.75 -8.91 1.03
N PRO A 176 -7.99 -9.07 0.55
CA PRO A 176 -8.71 -8.00 -0.16
C PRO A 176 -9.16 -6.83 0.73
N GLY A 177 -9.54 -5.73 0.06
CA GLY A 177 -10.23 -4.60 0.68
C GLY A 177 -9.32 -3.63 1.41
N LYS A 178 -8.04 -3.61 1.07
CA LYS A 178 -7.01 -2.80 1.74
C LYS A 178 -6.49 -1.69 0.83
N ASP A 179 -6.28 -0.51 1.38
CA ASP A 179 -5.80 0.66 0.67
C ASP A 179 -4.34 0.53 0.23
N CYS A 180 -3.55 -0.26 0.95
CA CYS A 180 -2.20 -0.62 0.54
C CYS A 180 -2.15 -1.48 -0.74
N ILE A 181 -3.30 -1.97 -1.23
CA ILE A 181 -3.37 -2.81 -2.43
C ILE A 181 -3.70 -1.95 -3.65
N ILE A 182 -2.79 -1.99 -4.62
CA ILE A 182 -2.94 -1.32 -5.90
C ILE A 182 -2.53 -2.24 -7.06
N ASP A 183 -2.95 -1.88 -8.26
CA ASP A 183 -2.51 -2.52 -9.50
C ASP A 183 -1.26 -1.87 -10.09
N GLU A 184 -0.81 -2.36 -11.25
CA GLU A 184 0.37 -1.86 -11.97
C GLU A 184 0.24 -0.39 -12.38
N LYS A 185 -0.99 0.14 -12.39
CA LYS A 185 -1.28 1.53 -12.72
C LYS A 185 -1.43 2.41 -11.48
N GLY A 186 -1.27 1.85 -10.28
CA GLY A 186 -1.53 2.52 -9.02
C GLY A 186 -3.02 2.73 -8.75
N GLN A 187 -3.89 1.97 -9.41
CA GLN A 187 -5.34 2.00 -9.25
C GLN A 187 -5.79 0.81 -8.38
N THR A 188 -7.10 0.65 -8.22
CA THR A 188 -7.69 -0.28 -7.25
C THR A 188 -8.29 -1.52 -7.88
N SER A 189 -7.99 -1.81 -9.15
CA SER A 189 -8.66 -2.88 -9.91
C SER A 189 -8.44 -4.27 -9.30
N THR A 190 -7.32 -4.47 -8.61
CA THR A 190 -6.99 -5.72 -7.90
C THR A 190 -7.21 -5.66 -6.39
N ARG A 191 -7.78 -4.57 -5.86
CA ARG A 191 -7.95 -4.37 -4.40
C ARG A 191 -8.80 -5.44 -3.73
N ASN A 192 -9.86 -5.88 -4.41
CA ASN A 192 -10.85 -6.79 -3.85
C ASN A 192 -10.64 -8.27 -4.22
N THR A 193 -9.50 -8.61 -4.83
CA THR A 193 -9.15 -10.00 -5.15
C THR A 193 -8.39 -10.68 -4.01
N PHE A 194 -8.42 -12.00 -3.96
CA PHE A 194 -7.59 -12.80 -3.06
C PHE A 194 -6.33 -13.28 -3.76
N GLY A 195 -5.24 -13.38 -3.01
CA GLY A 195 -4.09 -14.17 -3.44
C GLY A 195 -4.42 -15.67 -3.41
N GLN A 196 -3.80 -16.43 -4.32
CA GLN A 196 -4.08 -17.85 -4.55
C GLN A 196 -3.97 -18.71 -3.27
N LYS A 197 -3.14 -18.31 -2.31
CA LYS A 197 -2.87 -19.03 -1.05
C LYS A 197 -3.50 -18.36 0.18
N ALA A 198 -4.29 -17.30 -0.01
CA ALA A 198 -4.98 -16.59 1.07
C ALA A 198 -6.33 -17.24 1.46
N HIS A 199 -6.94 -18.01 0.55
CA HIS A 199 -8.22 -18.69 0.77
C HIS A 199 -8.20 -19.59 2.01
N GLY A 200 -9.25 -19.51 2.82
CA GLY A 200 -9.40 -20.31 4.04
C GLY A 200 -8.53 -19.88 5.23
N ARG A 201 -7.78 -18.77 5.14
CA ARG A 201 -6.85 -18.29 6.21
C ARG A 201 -7.16 -16.87 6.68
N LYS A 202 -8.46 -16.52 6.72
CA LYS A 202 -8.98 -15.19 7.05
C LYS A 202 -8.35 -14.59 8.30
N ASP A 203 -8.44 -15.29 9.42
CA ASP A 203 -8.04 -14.76 10.72
C ASP A 203 -6.54 -14.43 10.77
N LYS A 204 -5.72 -15.11 9.96
CA LYS A 204 -4.28 -14.86 9.93
C LYS A 204 -3.92 -13.63 9.09
N TYR A 205 -4.33 -13.61 7.83
CA TYR A 205 -3.85 -12.59 6.90
C TYR A 205 -4.62 -11.27 7.02
N GLN A 206 -5.90 -11.30 7.36
CA GLN A 206 -6.64 -10.06 7.64
C GLN A 206 -5.95 -9.24 8.73
N LEU A 207 -5.57 -9.86 9.85
CA LEU A 207 -4.88 -9.19 10.95
C LEU A 207 -3.51 -8.62 10.57
N VAL A 208 -2.80 -9.29 9.65
CA VAL A 208 -1.54 -8.76 9.12
C VAL A 208 -1.80 -7.46 8.37
N TYR A 209 -2.76 -7.44 7.44
CA TYR A 209 -3.07 -6.21 6.71
C TYR A 209 -3.60 -5.11 7.62
N ASP A 210 -4.53 -5.42 8.53
CA ASP A 210 -5.06 -4.44 9.49
C ASP A 210 -3.95 -3.73 10.28
N LYS A 211 -2.91 -4.48 10.66
CA LYS A 211 -1.79 -3.94 11.44
C LYS A 211 -0.74 -3.21 10.59
N TRP A 212 -0.54 -3.64 9.35
CA TRP A 212 0.59 -3.21 8.51
C TRP A 212 0.23 -2.28 7.35
N GLU A 213 -1.06 -2.06 7.07
CA GLU A 213 -1.54 -1.27 5.93
C GLU A 213 -0.87 0.11 5.81
N GLY A 214 -0.66 0.83 6.92
CA GLY A 214 0.02 2.13 6.91
C GLY A 214 1.51 2.10 6.49
N LYS A 215 2.13 0.91 6.47
CA LYS A 215 3.52 0.67 6.11
C LYS A 215 3.69 -0.31 4.95
N MET A 216 2.60 -0.77 4.36
CA MET A 216 2.62 -1.76 3.29
C MET A 216 2.22 -1.14 1.96
N LEU A 217 2.82 -1.63 0.90
CA LEU A 217 2.43 -1.44 -0.48
C LEU A 217 2.43 -2.82 -1.14
N ASP A 218 1.26 -3.32 -1.52
CA ASP A 218 1.10 -4.62 -2.16
C ASP A 218 0.57 -4.43 -3.58
N ILE A 219 1.47 -4.58 -4.55
CA ILE A 219 1.19 -4.38 -5.97
C ILE A 219 0.83 -5.73 -6.58
N CYS A 220 -0.37 -5.79 -7.14
CA CYS A 220 -0.88 -6.96 -7.84
C CYS A 220 -1.34 -6.56 -9.23
N TYR A 221 -0.66 -7.04 -10.26
CA TYR A 221 -1.08 -6.81 -11.65
C TYR A 221 -2.51 -7.29 -11.87
N PHE A 222 -3.26 -6.56 -12.69
CA PHE A 222 -4.50 -7.08 -13.23
C PHE A 222 -4.24 -8.42 -13.97
N ASN A 223 -5.00 -9.46 -13.65
CA ASN A 223 -4.84 -10.84 -14.13
C ASN A 223 -3.56 -11.58 -13.69
N ASP A 224 -2.85 -11.12 -12.65
CA ASP A 224 -1.84 -11.97 -12.01
C ASP A 224 -2.51 -12.99 -11.09
N GLY A 225 -2.73 -14.20 -11.61
CA GLY A 225 -3.38 -15.29 -10.88
C GLY A 225 -2.67 -15.79 -9.62
N VAL A 226 -1.47 -15.29 -9.30
CA VAL A 226 -0.83 -15.56 -8.01
C VAL A 226 -1.43 -14.66 -6.93
N CYS A 227 -1.59 -13.38 -7.22
CA CYS A 227 -2.09 -12.39 -6.25
C CYS A 227 -3.56 -12.02 -6.44
N GLY A 228 -4.17 -12.29 -7.60
CA GLY A 228 -5.57 -12.00 -7.86
C GLY A 228 -6.23 -13.17 -8.56
N ASP A 229 -7.20 -13.79 -7.89
CA ASP A 229 -7.98 -14.95 -8.37
C ASP A 229 -8.99 -14.61 -9.51
N THR A 230 -8.59 -13.74 -10.43
CA THR A 230 -9.37 -13.41 -11.63
C THR A 230 -8.94 -14.36 -12.75
N ASP A 231 -9.69 -15.46 -12.91
CA ASP A 231 -9.68 -16.37 -14.06
C ASP A 231 -8.37 -17.15 -14.35
N GLY A 232 -7.69 -17.61 -13.30
CA GLY A 232 -6.59 -18.58 -13.40
C GLY A 232 -5.19 -17.98 -13.40
N ILE A 233 -4.16 -18.84 -13.37
CA ILE A 233 -2.76 -18.40 -13.34
C ILE A 233 -2.33 -17.99 -14.74
N HIS A 234 -2.12 -16.70 -14.96
CA HIS A 234 -1.45 -16.17 -16.15
C HIS A 234 0.04 -15.95 -15.84
N PRO A 235 0.94 -16.91 -16.14
CA PRO A 235 2.33 -16.85 -15.69
C PRO A 235 3.09 -15.67 -16.30
N ASN A 236 2.67 -15.24 -17.50
CA ASN A 236 3.26 -14.10 -18.18
C ASN A 236 3.04 -12.81 -17.39
N THR A 237 1.84 -12.60 -16.84
CA THR A 237 1.49 -11.42 -16.04
C THR A 237 2.28 -11.39 -14.74
N HIS A 238 2.42 -12.54 -14.07
CA HIS A 238 3.15 -12.64 -12.81
C HIS A 238 4.64 -12.27 -12.96
N ALA A 239 5.23 -12.41 -14.14
CA ALA A 239 6.63 -12.05 -14.39
C ALA A 239 6.85 -10.57 -14.76
N GLN A 240 5.79 -9.76 -14.95
CA GLN A 240 5.90 -8.40 -15.51
C GLN A 240 6.44 -7.34 -14.55
N TYR A 241 6.47 -7.61 -13.24
CA TYR A 241 7.00 -6.67 -12.25
C TYR A 241 8.47 -6.30 -12.52
N GLU A 242 9.23 -7.23 -13.11
CA GLU A 242 10.60 -6.98 -13.53
C GLU A 242 10.63 -6.04 -14.75
N GLY A 243 11.25 -4.88 -14.59
CA GLY A 243 11.45 -3.93 -15.69
C GLY A 243 10.29 -2.98 -15.96
N ASP A 244 9.13 -3.14 -15.32
CA ASP A 244 8.04 -2.15 -15.41
C ASP A 244 8.39 -0.88 -14.63
N SER A 245 8.72 0.20 -15.35
CA SER A 245 9.18 1.45 -14.75
C SER A 245 8.18 2.07 -13.78
N LYS A 246 6.87 1.88 -13.99
CA LYS A 246 5.84 2.47 -13.14
C LYS A 246 5.75 1.72 -11.81
N VAL A 247 5.74 0.40 -11.84
CA VAL A 247 5.76 -0.45 -10.64
C VAL A 247 7.02 -0.21 -9.82
N GLN A 248 8.18 -0.14 -10.50
CA GLN A 248 9.45 0.18 -9.86
C GLN A 248 9.42 1.58 -9.22
N SER A 249 8.77 2.55 -9.87
CA SER A 249 8.70 3.93 -9.39
C SER A 249 7.78 4.08 -8.18
N MET A 250 6.64 3.39 -8.19
CA MET A 250 5.75 3.33 -7.03
C MET A 250 6.45 2.69 -5.83
N GLY A 251 7.14 1.57 -6.06
CA GLY A 251 7.92 0.88 -5.03
C GLY A 251 9.03 1.74 -4.45
N SER A 252 9.87 2.37 -5.29
CA SER A 252 10.98 3.20 -4.83
C SER A 252 10.50 4.43 -4.06
N THR A 253 9.49 5.13 -4.60
CA THR A 253 8.90 6.32 -3.96
C THR A 253 8.36 5.98 -2.58
N PHE A 254 7.60 4.89 -2.47
CA PHE A 254 7.02 4.45 -1.20
C PHE A 254 8.08 4.17 -0.12
N VAL A 255 9.20 3.55 -0.51
CA VAL A 255 10.32 3.25 0.38
C VAL A 255 11.08 4.53 0.77
N ILE A 256 11.39 5.39 -0.20
CA ILE A 256 12.13 6.65 0.01
C ILE A 256 11.38 7.57 0.97
N GLU A 257 10.06 7.68 0.86
CA GLU A 257 9.25 8.54 1.73
C GLU A 257 9.16 8.05 3.18
N ARG A 258 9.57 6.79 3.44
CA ARG A 258 9.41 6.12 4.75
C ARG A 258 10.74 5.89 5.48
N LEU A 259 11.87 5.96 4.77
CA LEU A 259 13.23 5.86 5.31
C LEU A 259 13.80 7.26 5.55
#